data_AF-A0A3A2Z6Q3-F1
#
_entry.id   AF-A0A3A2Z6Q3-F1
#
_cell.length_a   1.000
_cell.length_b   1.000
_cell.length_c   1.000
_cell.angle_alpha   90.00
_cell.angle_beta   90.00
_cell.angle_gamma   90.00
#
_symmetry.space_group_name_H-M   'P 1'
#
loop_
_entity.id
_entity.type
_entity.pdbx_description
1 polymer ?
#
loop_
_entity_poly.entity_id
_entity_poly.type
_entity_poly.pdbx_seq_one_letter_code
_entity_poly.pdbx_strand_id
1 'polypeptide(L)'
;SLKILTAEASSRRYSELEILRVLVNSLPKYPGHQYVISVLDYFQIRGPNGSHLCLVSELAGPSVTQMSLAPGQDAGARRLRGDIARRFARQMTEAVAFLHAAGIVHGDISASNILIKLLRSVHFWNEQQIHQNLGRPIKDEVITSSNEPLESSAPHYLVEPANLTNSELLSDEILLNRLRPIIP
;
A
#
# COMPACT_ATOMS: atom_id res chain seq x y z
N SER A 1 -4.57 4.87 2.48
CA SER A 1 -5.26 3.57 2.36
C SER A 1 -5.64 3.07 3.74
N LEU A 2 -6.57 2.12 3.82
CA LEU A 2 -6.98 1.46 5.07
C LEU A 2 -6.56 -0.01 5.03
N LYS A 3 -5.87 -0.47 6.07
CA LYS A 3 -5.47 -1.87 6.24
C LYS A 3 -6.10 -2.40 7.53
N ILE A 4 -6.90 -3.45 7.41
CA ILE A 4 -7.57 -4.11 8.54
C ILE A 4 -6.90 -5.46 8.76
N LEU A 5 -6.32 -5.66 9.95
CA LEU A 5 -5.69 -6.94 10.30
C LEU A 5 -6.74 -7.95 10.72
N THR A 6 -6.42 -9.24 10.57
CA THR A 6 -7.20 -10.30 11.22
C THR A 6 -7.15 -10.15 12.75
N ALA A 7 -8.14 -10.68 13.45
CA ALA A 7 -8.18 -10.58 14.91
C ALA A 7 -6.96 -11.28 15.56
N GLU A 8 -6.55 -12.42 15.00
CA GLU A 8 -5.34 -13.13 15.43
C GLU A 8 -4.09 -12.26 15.27
N ALA A 9 -3.88 -11.65 14.10
CA ALA A 9 -2.71 -10.79 13.85
C ALA A 9 -2.72 -9.53 14.75
N SER A 10 -3.91 -9.07 15.17
CA SER A 10 -4.09 -7.91 16.04
C SER A 10 -3.83 -8.21 17.52
N SER A 11 -3.87 -9.48 17.92
CA SER A 11 -3.60 -9.90 19.30
C SER A 11 -2.13 -9.82 19.70
N ARG A 12 -1.22 -9.70 18.71
CA ARG A 12 0.22 -9.60 18.90
C ARG A 12 0.68 -8.16 18.73
N ARG A 13 1.86 -7.82 19.26
CA ARG A 13 2.52 -6.54 18.92
C ARG A 13 2.75 -6.50 17.41
N TYR A 14 2.23 -5.46 16.77
CA TYR A 14 2.33 -5.28 15.33
C TYR A 14 3.52 -4.38 14.99
N SER A 15 4.64 -4.99 14.66
CA SER A 15 5.92 -4.29 14.51
C SER A 15 5.93 -3.23 13.42
N GLU A 16 5.16 -3.40 12.34
CA GLU A 16 5.05 -2.36 11.29
C GLU A 16 4.42 -1.07 11.84
N LEU A 17 3.41 -1.16 12.72
CA LEU A 17 2.84 0.03 13.37
C LEU A 17 3.87 0.69 14.29
N GLU A 18 4.61 -0.08 15.07
CA GLU A 18 5.63 0.45 15.98
C GLU A 18 6.71 1.21 15.20
N ILE A 19 7.21 0.63 14.11
CA ILE A 19 8.20 1.26 13.22
C ILE A 19 7.62 2.54 12.60
N LEU A 20 6.42 2.48 12.03
CA LEU A 20 5.80 3.65 11.39
C LEU A 20 5.58 4.78 12.40
N ARG A 21 5.19 4.46 13.64
CA ARG A 21 5.08 5.45 14.73
C ARG A 21 6.43 6.04 15.11
N VAL A 22 7.48 5.24 15.18
CA VAL A 22 8.84 5.75 15.41
C VAL A 22 9.19 6.72 14.29
N LEU A 23 9.02 6.35 13.02
CA LEU A 23 9.38 7.19 11.87
C LEU A 23 8.61 8.52 11.83
N VAL A 24 7.31 8.53 12.13
CA VAL A 24 6.51 9.76 12.23
C VAL A 24 7.07 10.70 13.31
N ASN A 25 7.57 10.14 14.42
CA ASN A 25 8.16 10.92 15.52
C ASN A 25 9.66 11.23 15.31
N SER A 26 10.37 10.48 14.46
CA SER A 26 11.83 10.53 14.28
C SER A 26 12.30 11.63 13.32
N LEU A 27 11.62 12.77 13.36
CA LEU A 27 11.92 14.06 12.73
C LEU A 27 11.56 14.19 11.24
N PRO A 28 10.68 15.16 10.89
CA PRO A 28 10.49 15.69 9.53
C PRO A 28 11.73 16.34 8.88
N LYS A 29 12.90 16.28 9.53
CA LYS A 29 14.10 17.06 9.17
C LYS A 29 15.08 16.31 8.29
N TYR A 30 14.95 14.98 8.19
CA TYR A 30 15.86 14.18 7.37
C TYR A 30 15.36 14.09 5.93
N PRO A 31 16.22 14.38 4.93
CA PRO A 31 15.92 14.09 3.53
C PRO A 31 15.54 12.63 3.36
N GLY A 32 14.56 12.35 2.49
CA GLY A 32 14.13 10.98 2.17
C GLY A 32 12.89 10.48 2.91
N HIS A 33 12.46 11.13 4.01
CA HIS A 33 11.25 10.70 4.74
C HIS A 33 9.99 10.69 3.87
N GLN A 34 9.87 11.63 2.92
CA GLN A 34 8.75 11.73 1.98
C GLN A 34 8.63 10.55 0.99
N TYR A 35 9.64 9.68 0.94
CA TYR A 35 9.68 8.48 0.11
C TYR A 35 9.47 7.19 0.92
N VAL A 36 9.14 7.29 2.21
CA VAL A 36 8.70 6.15 3.04
C VAL A 36 7.24 6.36 3.39
N ILE A 37 6.43 5.30 3.30
CA ILE A 37 5.00 5.41 3.61
C ILE A 37 4.78 5.86 5.06
N SER A 38 3.88 6.82 5.27
CA SER A 38 3.53 7.31 6.59
C SER A 38 2.20 6.74 7.09
N VAL A 39 2.13 6.48 8.39
CA VAL A 39 0.87 6.19 9.09
C VAL A 39 0.23 7.50 9.52
N LEU A 40 -1.03 7.69 9.16
CA LEU A 40 -1.82 8.88 9.47
C LEU A 40 -2.63 8.69 10.75
N ASP A 41 -3.18 7.48 10.94
CA ASP A 41 -3.96 7.13 12.12
C ASP A 41 -3.96 5.60 12.32
N TYR A 42 -4.34 5.15 13.51
CA TYR A 42 -4.63 3.74 13.78
C TYR A 42 -5.71 3.62 14.86
N PHE A 43 -6.58 2.64 14.71
CA PHE A 43 -7.67 2.40 15.64
C PHE A 43 -7.99 0.91 15.72
N GLN A 44 -8.81 0.52 16.69
CA GLN A 44 -9.29 -0.86 16.81
C GLN A 44 -10.80 -0.93 16.63
N ILE A 45 -11.27 -1.93 15.91
CA ILE A 45 -12.68 -2.27 15.79
C ILE A 45 -12.93 -3.64 16.42
N ARG A 46 -14.12 -3.86 16.98
CA ARG A 46 -14.57 -5.18 17.43
C ARG A 46 -15.55 -5.75 16.42
N GLY A 47 -15.31 -6.98 16.00
CA GLY A 47 -16.17 -7.75 15.12
C GLY A 47 -16.45 -9.14 15.68
N PRO A 48 -17.19 -9.98 14.94
CA PRO A 48 -17.55 -11.32 15.38
C PRO A 48 -16.34 -12.22 15.63
N ASN A 49 -15.22 -11.95 14.94
CA ASN A 49 -13.98 -12.72 15.04
C ASN A 49 -13.01 -12.18 16.11
N GLY A 50 -13.38 -11.12 16.85
CA GLY A 50 -12.55 -10.49 17.87
C GLY A 50 -12.21 -9.02 17.56
N SER A 51 -11.06 -8.55 18.05
CA SER A 51 -10.61 -7.16 17.85
C SER A 51 -9.61 -7.06 16.70
N HIS A 52 -9.81 -6.11 15.81
CA HIS A 52 -9.02 -5.88 14.61
C HIS A 52 -8.31 -4.53 14.67
N LEU A 53 -6.99 -4.53 14.52
CA LEU A 53 -6.20 -3.32 14.36
C LEU A 53 -6.34 -2.80 12.92
N CYS A 54 -6.74 -1.54 12.81
CA CYS A 54 -6.88 -0.80 11.57
C CYS A 54 -5.76 0.22 11.47
N LEU A 55 -5.03 0.23 10.35
CA LEU A 55 -4.02 1.24 10.03
C LEU A 55 -4.51 2.11 8.88
N VAL A 56 -4.46 3.42 9.08
CA VAL A 56 -4.71 4.43 8.06
C VAL A 56 -3.36 4.99 7.63
N SER A 57 -3.02 4.85 6.36
CA SER A 57 -1.78 5.39 5.79
C SER A 57 -2.07 6.29 4.60
N GLU A 58 -1.04 6.87 4.01
CA GLU A 58 -1.14 7.58 2.75
C GLU A 58 -1.75 6.70 1.64
N LEU A 59 -2.43 7.34 0.68
CA LEU A 59 -2.91 6.65 -0.53
C LEU A 59 -1.74 6.53 -1.50
N ALA A 60 -1.37 5.30 -1.83
CA ALA A 60 -0.30 4.99 -2.79
C ALA A 60 -0.90 4.34 -4.04
N GLY A 61 -0.22 4.52 -5.17
CA GLY A 61 -0.57 3.88 -6.42
C GLY A 61 0.00 2.45 -6.52
N PRO A 62 0.12 1.92 -7.74
CA PRO A 62 0.61 0.57 -7.99
C PRO A 62 2.10 0.44 -7.63
N SER A 63 2.52 -0.78 -7.36
CA SER A 63 3.95 -1.12 -7.25
C SER A 63 4.65 -1.08 -8.61
N VAL A 64 5.98 -0.92 -8.58
CA VAL A 64 6.80 -1.04 -9.80
C VAL A 64 6.62 -2.42 -10.45
N THR A 65 6.48 -3.49 -9.65
CA THR A 65 6.14 -4.82 -10.17
C THR A 65 4.83 -4.79 -10.95
N GLN A 66 3.75 -4.23 -10.40
CA GLN A 66 2.46 -4.14 -11.10
C GLN A 66 2.56 -3.34 -12.41
N MET A 67 3.37 -2.28 -12.44
CA MET A 67 3.61 -1.51 -13.68
C MET A 67 4.39 -2.28 -14.75
N SER A 68 5.21 -3.26 -14.33
CA SER A 68 5.97 -4.12 -15.24
C SER A 68 5.16 -5.30 -15.80
N LEU A 69 3.97 -5.56 -15.24
CA LEU A 69 3.07 -6.59 -15.74
C LEU A 69 2.34 -6.12 -17.00
N ALA A 70 2.27 -7.01 -17.98
CA ALA A 70 1.43 -6.85 -19.16
C ALA A 70 0.55 -8.10 -19.29
N PRO A 71 -0.79 -7.98 -19.30
CA PRO A 71 -1.67 -9.11 -19.51
C PRO A 71 -1.28 -9.87 -20.79
N GLY A 72 -1.07 -11.18 -20.67
CA GLY A 72 -0.68 -12.03 -21.80
C GLY A 72 0.80 -11.98 -22.21
N GLN A 73 1.67 -11.35 -21.43
CA GLN A 73 3.12 -11.38 -21.66
C GLN A 73 3.88 -11.80 -20.40
N ASP A 74 5.14 -12.22 -20.59
CA ASP A 74 6.04 -12.59 -19.51
C ASP A 74 6.25 -11.42 -18.52
N ALA A 75 6.49 -11.77 -17.26
CA ALA A 75 6.82 -10.80 -16.22
C ALA A 75 8.07 -9.98 -16.63
N GLY A 76 7.96 -8.65 -16.61
CA GLY A 76 9.05 -7.75 -17.02
C GLY A 76 9.05 -7.36 -18.50
N ALA A 77 8.02 -7.75 -19.27
CA ALA A 77 7.84 -7.32 -20.65
C ALA A 77 7.70 -5.79 -20.79
N ARG A 78 7.20 -5.10 -19.75
CA ARG A 78 7.27 -3.63 -19.66
C ARG A 78 8.39 -3.20 -18.73
N ARG A 79 9.23 -2.29 -19.22
CA ARG A 79 10.30 -1.66 -18.46
C ARG A 79 9.98 -0.21 -18.20
N LEU A 80 10.37 0.28 -17.03
CA LEU A 80 10.40 1.71 -16.76
C LEU A 80 11.34 2.40 -17.75
N ARG A 81 10.96 3.60 -18.18
CA ARG A 81 11.87 4.47 -18.94
C ARG A 81 13.12 4.74 -18.09
N GLY A 82 14.28 4.77 -18.73
CA GLY A 82 15.56 4.87 -18.03
C GLY A 82 15.71 6.12 -17.17
N ASP A 83 15.06 7.22 -17.55
CA ASP A 83 15.05 8.46 -16.76
C ASP A 83 14.21 8.32 -15.49
N ILE A 84 13.06 7.65 -15.56
CA ILE A 84 12.20 7.34 -14.40
C ILE A 84 12.90 6.36 -13.46
N ALA A 85 13.48 5.29 -14.01
CA ALA A 85 14.21 4.30 -13.21
C ALA A 85 15.35 4.94 -12.41
N ARG A 86 16.09 5.88 -13.02
CA ARG A 86 17.16 6.63 -12.34
C ARG A 86 16.62 7.53 -11.23
N ARG A 87 15.49 8.20 -11.47
CA ARG A 87 14.80 9.01 -10.44
C ARG A 87 14.36 8.14 -9.26
N PHE A 88 13.72 7.00 -9.52
CA PHE A 88 13.28 6.07 -8.48
C PHE A 88 14.46 5.49 -7.71
N ALA A 89 15.56 5.12 -8.37
CA ALA A 89 16.76 4.63 -7.69
C ALA A 89 17.36 5.67 -6.72
N ARG A 90 17.39 6.95 -7.13
CA ARG A 90 17.80 8.05 -6.25
C ARG A 90 16.86 8.18 -5.04
N GLN A 91 15.55 8.25 -5.27
CA GLN A 91 14.55 8.38 -4.20
C GLN A 91 14.60 7.19 -3.24
N MET A 92 14.81 5.98 -3.74
CA MET A 92 15.01 4.77 -2.93
C MET A 92 16.24 4.90 -2.03
N THR A 93 17.35 5.42 -2.56
CA THR A 93 18.57 5.62 -1.77
C THR A 93 18.33 6.63 -0.64
N GLU A 94 17.60 7.71 -0.94
CA GLU A 94 17.21 8.71 0.07
C GLU A 94 16.26 8.11 1.14
N ALA A 95 15.28 7.30 0.74
CA ALA A 95 14.37 6.59 1.66
C ALA A 95 15.12 5.65 2.59
N VAL A 96 16.07 4.87 2.06
CA VAL A 96 16.90 3.94 2.83
C VAL A 96 17.84 4.69 3.78
N ALA A 97 18.45 5.78 3.33
CA ALA A 97 19.27 6.62 4.19
C ALA A 97 18.47 7.19 5.38
N PHE A 98 17.23 7.61 5.14
CA PHE A 98 16.31 8.04 6.20
C PHE A 98 16.01 6.91 7.20
N LEU A 99 15.67 5.71 6.72
CA LEU A 99 15.42 4.56 7.59
C LEU A 99 16.66 4.23 8.45
N HIS A 100 17.84 4.18 7.83
CA HIS A 100 19.09 3.88 8.52
C HIS A 100 19.45 4.94 9.57
N ALA A 101 19.20 6.23 9.29
CA ALA A 101 19.39 7.30 10.27
C ALA A 101 18.48 7.15 11.50
N ALA A 102 17.31 6.55 11.34
CA ALA A 102 16.39 6.19 12.42
C ALA A 102 16.70 4.82 13.06
N GLY A 103 17.82 4.18 12.69
CA GLY A 103 18.23 2.87 13.21
C GLY A 103 17.39 1.71 12.70
N ILE A 104 16.66 1.90 11.60
CA ILE A 104 15.75 0.90 11.02
C ILE A 104 16.34 0.39 9.71
N VAL A 105 16.35 -0.93 9.53
CA VAL A 105 16.67 -1.56 8.23
C VAL A 105 15.38 -2.15 7.67
N HIS A 106 15.12 -1.93 6.38
CA HIS A 106 13.89 -2.38 5.75
C HIS A 106 13.76 -3.91 5.66
N GLY A 107 14.85 -4.61 5.31
CA GLY A 107 14.91 -6.07 5.23
C GLY A 107 14.20 -6.74 4.04
N ASP A 108 13.56 -5.99 3.14
CA ASP A 108 12.78 -6.54 2.01
C ASP A 108 12.63 -5.50 0.87
N ILE A 109 13.76 -4.98 0.37
CA ILE A 109 13.75 -4.02 -0.73
C ILE A 109 13.56 -4.76 -2.05
N SER A 110 12.37 -4.65 -2.63
CA SER A 110 11.99 -5.27 -3.89
C SER A 110 10.99 -4.40 -4.66
N ALA A 111 10.88 -4.60 -5.98
CA ALA A 111 9.99 -3.79 -6.84
C ALA A 111 8.50 -3.88 -6.46
N SER A 112 8.09 -4.89 -5.69
CA SER A 112 6.72 -5.02 -5.16
C SER A 112 6.47 -4.14 -3.94
N ASN A 113 7.52 -3.74 -3.22
CA ASN A 113 7.46 -2.85 -2.05
C ASN A 113 7.75 -1.38 -2.40
N ILE A 114 8.11 -1.09 -3.66
CA ILE A 114 8.25 0.26 -4.20
C ILE A 114 6.92 0.64 -4.86
N LEU A 115 6.14 1.48 -4.19
CA LEU A 115 4.88 2.00 -4.71
C LEU A 115 5.13 3.33 -5.43
N ILE A 116 4.37 3.59 -6.50
CA ILE A 116 4.43 4.88 -7.20
C ILE A 116 3.34 5.78 -6.61
N LYS A 117 3.69 7.02 -6.26
CA LYS A 117 2.73 7.99 -5.72
C LYS A 117 1.76 8.41 -6.80
N LEU A 118 0.49 8.54 -6.43
CA LEU A 118 -0.53 9.14 -7.29
C LEU A 118 -0.27 10.64 -7.42
N LEU A 119 -0.75 11.24 -8.51
CA LEU A 119 -0.78 12.69 -8.64
C LEU A 119 -1.60 13.32 -7.51
N ARG A 120 -1.15 14.49 -7.04
CA ARG A 120 -1.80 15.21 -5.95
C ARG A 120 -3.29 15.45 -6.19
N SER A 121 -3.70 15.68 -7.45
CA SER A 121 -5.09 15.88 -7.84
C SER A 121 -5.99 14.69 -7.51
N VAL A 122 -5.48 13.46 -7.57
CA VAL A 122 -6.25 12.23 -7.32
C VAL A 122 -6.74 12.17 -5.88
N HIS A 123 -6.01 12.74 -4.93
CA HIS A 123 -6.40 12.78 -3.51
C HIS A 123 -7.63 13.64 -3.23
N PHE A 124 -8.02 14.51 -4.17
CA PHE A 124 -9.13 15.45 -4.02
C PHE A 124 -10.31 15.11 -4.93
N TRP A 125 -10.30 13.94 -5.56
CA TRP A 125 -11.44 13.49 -6.35
C TRP A 125 -12.65 13.25 -5.47
N ASN A 126 -13.79 13.78 -5.92
CA ASN A 126 -15.09 13.38 -5.39
C ASN A 126 -15.53 12.02 -5.97
N GLU A 127 -16.63 11.48 -5.46
CA GLU A 127 -17.18 10.19 -5.89
C GLU A 127 -17.46 10.14 -7.41
N GLN A 128 -17.99 11.21 -7.99
CA GLN A 128 -18.26 11.27 -9.42
C GLN A 128 -16.95 11.19 -10.24
N GLN A 129 -15.91 11.90 -9.83
CA GLN A 129 -14.60 11.86 -10.48
C GLN A 129 -13.94 10.48 -10.32
N ILE A 130 -14.06 9.85 -9.15
CA ILE A 130 -13.60 8.47 -8.95
C ILE A 130 -14.29 7.54 -9.96
N HIS A 131 -15.62 7.61 -10.08
CA HIS A 131 -16.37 6.78 -11.02
C HIS A 131 -16.05 7.07 -12.49
N GLN A 132 -15.80 8.32 -12.85
CA GLN A 132 -15.42 8.71 -14.21
C GLN A 132 -14.04 8.16 -14.59
N ASN A 133 -13.08 8.16 -13.67
CA ASN A 133 -11.70 7.77 -13.96
C ASN A 133 -11.41 6.29 -13.73
N LEU A 134 -12.07 5.66 -12.75
CA LEU A 134 -11.82 4.27 -12.34
C LEU A 134 -12.98 3.33 -12.63
N GLY A 135 -14.12 3.85 -13.10
CA GLY A 135 -15.36 3.09 -13.24
C GLY A 135 -16.12 2.96 -11.92
N ARG A 136 -17.32 2.39 -11.99
CA ARG A 136 -18.09 2.02 -10.79
C ARG A 136 -17.54 0.72 -10.20
N PRO A 137 -17.58 0.54 -8.87
CA PRO A 137 -17.17 -0.71 -8.23
C PRO A 137 -17.93 -1.91 -8.83
N ILE A 138 -17.18 -2.88 -9.35
CA ILE A 138 -17.71 -4.16 -9.83
C ILE A 138 -17.77 -5.09 -8.63
N LYS A 139 -18.93 -5.72 -8.44
CA LYS A 139 -19.21 -6.61 -7.31
C LYS A 139 -19.46 -8.02 -7.80
N ASP A 140 -18.81 -8.98 -7.16
CA ASP A 140 -19.06 -10.40 -7.37
C ASP A 140 -19.69 -11.00 -6.13
N GLU A 141 -20.70 -11.84 -6.32
CA GLU A 141 -21.37 -12.53 -5.21
C GLU A 141 -20.45 -13.60 -4.61
N VAL A 142 -20.44 -13.69 -3.28
CA VAL A 142 -19.72 -14.75 -2.57
C VAL A 142 -20.65 -15.95 -2.46
N ILE A 143 -20.21 -17.09 -2.97
CA ILE A 143 -20.89 -18.37 -2.81
C ILE A 143 -19.99 -19.36 -2.08
N THR A 144 -20.58 -20.23 -1.28
CA THR A 144 -19.84 -21.35 -0.67
C THR A 144 -19.56 -22.41 -1.73
N SER A 145 -18.46 -23.15 -1.58
CA SER A 145 -18.13 -24.24 -2.51
C SER A 145 -19.18 -25.37 -2.52
N SER A 146 -19.96 -25.49 -1.44
CA SER A 146 -21.08 -26.44 -1.30
C SER A 146 -22.44 -25.87 -1.71
N ASN A 147 -22.51 -24.58 -2.10
CA ASN A 147 -23.76 -23.86 -2.39
C ASN A 147 -24.74 -23.76 -1.20
N GLU A 148 -24.24 -23.99 0.01
CA GLU A 148 -24.91 -23.74 1.29
C GLU A 148 -25.02 -22.22 1.58
N PRO A 149 -25.99 -21.78 2.41
CA PRO A 149 -26.10 -20.39 2.81
C PRO A 149 -24.83 -19.85 3.47
N LEU A 150 -24.50 -18.58 3.19
CA LEU A 150 -23.40 -17.90 3.84
C LEU A 150 -23.65 -17.78 5.35
N GLU A 151 -22.59 -18.01 6.14
CA GLU A 151 -22.62 -17.67 7.55
C GLU A 151 -22.81 -16.16 7.75
N SER A 152 -23.41 -15.77 8.88
CA SER A 152 -23.71 -14.36 9.19
C SER A 152 -22.48 -13.43 9.18
N SER A 153 -21.27 -13.96 9.33
CA SER A 153 -20.01 -13.22 9.31
C SER A 153 -19.33 -13.15 7.94
N ALA A 154 -19.81 -13.90 6.95
CA ALA A 154 -19.24 -13.89 5.60
C ALA A 154 -19.79 -12.70 4.78
N PRO A 155 -18.94 -11.99 4.02
CA PRO A 155 -19.41 -10.90 3.16
C PRO A 155 -20.29 -11.46 2.04
N HIS A 156 -21.38 -10.76 1.70
CA HIS A 156 -22.26 -11.15 0.59
C HIS A 156 -21.64 -10.93 -0.79
N TYR A 157 -20.66 -10.02 -0.88
CA TYR A 157 -19.99 -9.71 -2.14
C TYR A 157 -18.53 -9.33 -1.91
N LEU A 158 -17.72 -9.56 -2.95
CA LEU A 158 -16.39 -8.99 -3.10
C LEU A 158 -16.44 -7.82 -4.07
N VAL A 159 -15.43 -6.96 -4.02
CA VAL A 159 -15.26 -5.85 -4.95
C VAL A 159 -13.96 -6.03 -5.70
N GLU A 160 -14.02 -5.98 -7.04
CA GLU A 160 -12.82 -6.07 -7.86
C GLU A 160 -11.88 -4.88 -7.58
N PRO A 161 -10.55 -5.09 -7.59
CA PRO A 161 -9.60 -4.02 -7.37
C PRO A 161 -9.62 -3.00 -8.52
N ALA A 162 -9.74 -1.72 -8.19
CA ALA A 162 -9.64 -0.64 -9.16
C ALA A 162 -8.26 -0.62 -9.85
N ASN A 163 -8.24 -0.38 -11.17
CA ASN A 163 -7.01 -0.33 -11.93
C ASN A 163 -6.34 1.05 -11.82
N LEU A 164 -5.27 1.13 -11.01
CA LEU A 164 -4.47 2.35 -10.83
C LEU A 164 -3.19 2.37 -11.69
N THR A 165 -3.07 1.50 -12.68
CA THR A 165 -1.86 1.39 -13.53
C THR A 165 -1.81 2.39 -14.67
N ASN A 166 -2.85 3.21 -14.86
CA ASN A 166 -2.83 4.29 -15.85
C ASN A 166 -1.77 5.33 -15.46
N SER A 167 -0.78 5.54 -16.33
CA SER A 167 0.33 6.47 -16.13
C SER A 167 -0.12 7.92 -15.91
N GLU A 168 -1.29 8.31 -16.40
CA GLU A 168 -1.85 9.66 -16.17
C GLU A 168 -2.23 9.92 -14.72
N LEU A 169 -2.35 8.86 -13.90
CA LEU A 169 -2.64 8.96 -12.47
C LEU A 169 -1.39 9.04 -11.61
N LEU A 170 -0.22 8.77 -12.21
CA LEU A 170 1.02 8.52 -11.49
C LEU A 170 1.92 9.76 -11.53
N SER A 171 2.65 9.96 -10.43
CA SER A 171 3.72 10.93 -10.33
C SER A 171 5.08 10.28 -10.61
N ASP A 172 6.12 11.10 -10.62
CA ASP A 172 7.52 10.69 -10.70
C ASP A 172 8.13 10.41 -9.31
N GLU A 173 7.31 10.20 -8.28
CA GLU A 173 7.73 9.92 -6.91
C GLU A 173 7.30 8.54 -6.43
N ILE A 174 8.07 7.98 -5.50
CA ILE A 174 7.80 6.67 -4.89
C ILE A 174 7.39 6.76 -3.41
N LEU A 175 6.83 5.68 -2.90
CA LEU A 175 6.74 5.35 -1.47
C LEU A 175 7.26 3.94 -1.24
N LEU A 176 8.20 3.82 -0.33
CA LEU A 176 8.68 2.55 0.20
C LEU A 176 7.72 2.04 1.28
N ASN A 177 7.16 0.87 1.07
CA ASN A 177 6.15 0.24 1.92
C ASN A 177 6.65 -1.09 2.50
N ARG A 178 5.87 -1.69 3.43
CA ARG A 178 6.13 -3.01 4.05
C ARG A 178 7.39 -3.01 4.92
N LEU A 179 7.42 -2.10 5.88
CA LEU A 179 8.50 -2.03 6.87
C LEU A 179 8.41 -3.21 7.83
N ARG A 180 9.47 -4.02 7.87
CA ARG A 180 9.61 -5.12 8.83
C ARG A 180 10.75 -4.81 9.82
N PRO A 181 10.62 -5.20 11.09
CA PRO A 181 11.75 -5.16 12.01
C PRO A 181 12.80 -6.19 11.57
N ILE A 182 14.07 -5.91 11.85
CA ILE A 182 15.07 -6.99 11.92
C ILE A 182 14.75 -7.79 13.18
N ILE A 183 14.42 -9.07 13.01
CA ILE A 183 14.50 -10.02 14.12
C ILE A 183 15.96 -10.49 14.13
N PRO A 184 16.77 -10.18 15.16
CA PRO A 184 18.11 -10.74 15.31
C PRO A 184 18.05 -12.25 15.53
#